data_AF-A0A0U1D5I2-F1
#
_entry.id   AF-A0A0U1D5I2-F1
#
_cell.length_a   1.000
_cell.length_b   1.000
_cell.length_c   1.000
_cell.angle_alpha   90.00
_cell.angle_beta   90.00
_cell.angle_gamma   90.00
#
_symmetry.space_group_name_H-M   'P 1'
#
loop_
_entity.id
_entity.type
_entity.pdbx_description
1 polymer ?
#
loop_
_entity_poly.entity_id
_entity_poly.type
_entity_poly.pdbx_seq_one_letter_code
_entity_poly.pdbx_strand_id
1 'polypeptide(L)'
;MRYHCTSFVAAANREGWQMFVDTALLHSGGNDSHRAGGHAQEGVDQLARGPLASVMFGDFVAADSFHEAVTAAHRRHVENLQGHKQTLTDVGSKAHYAARGFTSMDQHNAAELRAVRPETGPSTSRV
;
A
#
# COMPACT_ATOMS: atom_id res chain seq x y z
N MET A 1 -4.03 -6.90 16.96
CA MET A 1 -2.96 -6.71 15.95
C MET A 1 -1.54 -6.57 16.52
N ARG A 2 -1.33 -6.20 17.80
CA ARG A 2 0.01 -6.12 18.42
C ARG A 2 0.77 -7.45 18.49
N TYR A 3 0.09 -8.58 18.63
CA TYR A 3 0.72 -9.89 18.83
C TYR A 3 1.36 -10.52 17.58
N HIS A 4 0.90 -10.17 16.37
CA HIS A 4 1.43 -10.81 15.14
C HIS A 4 2.76 -10.22 14.68
N CYS A 5 3.01 -8.93 14.94
CA CYS A 5 4.22 -8.26 14.48
C CYS A 5 5.44 -8.60 15.34
N THR A 6 5.27 -8.65 16.68
CA THR A 6 6.34 -9.05 17.61
C THR A 6 6.83 -10.47 17.34
N SER A 7 5.92 -11.39 16.97
CA SER A 7 6.26 -12.78 16.69
C SER A 7 7.08 -12.94 15.41
N PHE A 8 6.89 -12.08 14.41
CA PHE A 8 7.65 -12.11 13.15
C PHE A 8 9.08 -11.57 13.34
N VAL A 9 9.22 -10.44 14.04
CA VAL A 9 10.54 -9.84 14.36
C VAL A 9 11.34 -10.74 15.30
N ALA A 10 10.69 -11.38 16.28
CA ALA A 10 11.34 -12.34 17.17
C ALA A 10 11.73 -13.66 16.47
N ALA A 11 11.05 -14.05 15.40
CA ALA A 11 11.44 -15.20 14.58
C ALA A 11 12.67 -14.86 13.71
N ALA A 12 12.66 -13.72 13.03
CA ALA A 12 13.80 -13.28 12.20
C ALA A 12 15.10 -13.09 13.02
N ASN A 13 15.01 -12.48 14.21
CA ASN A 13 16.17 -12.33 15.09
C ASN A 13 16.71 -13.66 15.64
N ARG A 14 15.85 -14.69 15.82
CA ARG A 14 16.30 -16.01 16.28
C ARG A 14 17.07 -16.80 15.22
N GLU A 15 16.92 -16.46 13.94
CA GLU A 15 17.63 -17.12 12.84
C GLU A 15 18.88 -16.35 12.39
N GLY A 16 19.26 -15.27 13.07
CA GLY A 16 20.44 -14.46 12.73
C GLY A 16 20.21 -13.47 11.58
N TRP A 17 18.94 -13.22 11.21
CA TRP A 17 18.59 -12.28 10.16
C TRP A 17 18.32 -10.92 10.81
N GLN A 18 19.24 -9.97 10.62
CA GLN A 18 18.95 -8.57 10.89
C GLN A 18 17.88 -8.09 9.91
N MET A 19 16.66 -7.92 10.38
CA MET A 19 15.58 -7.34 9.60
C MET A 19 15.76 -5.82 9.53
N PHE A 20 16.05 -5.30 8.34
CA PHE A 20 16.04 -3.86 8.06
C PHE A 20 14.76 -3.49 7.30
N VAL A 21 14.04 -2.49 7.81
CA VAL A 21 12.86 -1.94 7.15
C VAL A 21 13.09 -0.46 6.86
N ASP A 22 13.09 -0.11 5.58
CA ASP A 22 13.11 1.28 5.16
C ASP A 22 11.70 1.88 5.27
N THR A 23 11.46 2.61 6.36
CA THR A 23 10.16 3.24 6.62
C THR A 23 9.84 4.39 5.67
N ALA A 24 10.86 5.05 5.09
CA ALA A 24 10.66 6.09 4.09
C ALA A 24 10.18 5.48 2.77
N LEU A 25 10.73 4.32 2.37
CA LEU A 25 10.25 3.58 1.20
C LEU A 25 8.84 3.00 1.40
N LEU A 26 8.52 2.51 2.60
CA LEU A 26 7.14 2.12 2.91
C LEU A 26 6.18 3.32 2.81
N HIS A 27 6.60 4.48 3.28
CA HIS A 27 5.78 5.69 3.21
C HIS A 27 5.59 6.17 1.76
N SER A 28 6.66 6.23 0.96
CA SER A 28 6.57 6.64 -0.45
C SER A 28 5.76 5.63 -1.27
N GLY A 29 5.97 4.32 -1.09
CA GLY A 29 5.16 3.28 -1.73
C GLY A 29 3.68 3.36 -1.31
N GLY A 30 3.40 3.79 -0.07
CA GLY A 30 2.06 4.10 0.39
C GLY A 30 1.40 5.24 -0.39
N ASN A 31 2.12 6.34 -0.57
CA ASN A 31 1.67 7.48 -1.38
C ASN A 31 1.43 7.08 -2.84
N ASP A 32 2.35 6.32 -3.44
CA ASP A 32 2.24 5.88 -4.83
C ASP A 32 1.04 4.96 -5.03
N SER A 33 0.78 4.07 -4.08
CA SER A 33 -0.42 3.21 -4.10
C SER A 33 -1.70 4.04 -4.01
N HIS A 34 -1.76 5.04 -3.13
CA HIS A 34 -2.91 5.95 -3.08
C HIS A 34 -3.11 6.73 -4.39
N ARG A 35 -2.04 7.24 -4.99
CA ARG A 35 -2.10 7.95 -6.28
C ARG A 35 -2.61 7.03 -7.40
N ALA A 36 -2.11 5.80 -7.46
CA ALA A 36 -2.59 4.81 -8.42
C ALA A 36 -4.08 4.48 -8.20
N GLY A 37 -4.53 4.39 -6.94
CA GLY A 37 -5.95 4.26 -6.60
C GLY A 37 -6.80 5.46 -7.06
N GLY A 38 -6.25 6.67 -6.97
CA GLY A 38 -6.84 7.90 -7.52
C GLY A 38 -7.00 7.83 -9.04
N HIS A 39 -5.96 7.41 -9.76
CA HIS A 39 -6.03 7.23 -11.22
C HIS A 39 -7.03 6.14 -11.64
N ALA A 40 -7.16 5.08 -10.84
CA ALA A 40 -8.20 4.08 -11.07
C ALA A 40 -9.61 4.68 -10.93
N GLN A 41 -9.83 5.55 -9.93
CA GLN A 41 -11.09 6.28 -9.79
C GLN A 41 -11.34 7.23 -10.96
N GLU A 42 -10.34 8.00 -11.39
CA GLU A 42 -10.43 8.85 -12.58
C GLU A 42 -10.84 8.02 -13.81
N GLY A 43 -10.29 6.81 -13.96
CA GLY A 43 -10.69 5.87 -15.00
C GLY A 43 -12.16 5.45 -14.91
N VAL A 44 -12.65 5.13 -13.70
CA VAL A 44 -14.08 4.85 -13.47
C VAL A 44 -14.94 6.04 -13.88
N ASP A 45 -14.57 7.24 -13.45
CA ASP A 45 -15.33 8.46 -13.73
C ASP A 45 -15.35 8.76 -15.23
N GLN A 46 -14.25 8.47 -15.95
CA GLN A 46 -14.19 8.64 -17.40
C GLN A 46 -15.04 7.62 -18.15
N LEU A 47 -15.00 6.34 -17.74
CA LEU A 47 -15.83 5.31 -18.36
C LEU A 47 -17.32 5.55 -18.04
N ALA A 48 -17.66 5.93 -16.81
CA ALA A 48 -19.05 6.11 -16.38
C ALA A 48 -19.74 7.35 -16.98
N ARG A 49 -19.03 8.21 -17.73
CA ARG A 49 -19.57 9.46 -18.31
C ARG A 49 -20.72 9.27 -19.30
N GLY A 50 -20.95 8.06 -19.81
CA GLY A 50 -22.17 7.78 -20.55
C GLY A 50 -22.29 6.35 -21.05
N PRO A 51 -23.49 5.76 -21.02
CA PRO A 51 -23.74 4.49 -21.69
C PRO A 51 -23.49 4.64 -23.19
N LEU A 52 -22.94 3.58 -23.80
CA LEU A 52 -22.79 3.52 -25.25
C LEU A 52 -24.19 3.36 -25.86
N ALA A 53 -24.62 4.30 -26.69
CA ALA A 53 -25.91 4.17 -27.37
C ALA A 53 -25.77 3.15 -28.52
N SER A 54 -26.69 2.17 -28.60
CA SER A 54 -26.68 1.16 -29.68
C SER A 54 -26.65 1.80 -31.08
N VAL A 55 -27.34 2.94 -31.25
CA VAL A 55 -27.42 3.71 -32.51
C VAL A 55 -26.04 4.17 -33.03
N MET A 56 -25.00 4.21 -32.18
CA MET A 56 -23.63 4.57 -32.61
C MET A 56 -23.00 3.54 -33.55
N PHE A 57 -23.53 2.30 -33.57
CA PHE A 57 -22.98 1.20 -34.37
C PHE A 57 -23.78 0.92 -35.66
N GLY A 58 -24.94 1.55 -35.82
CA GLY A 58 -25.86 1.34 -36.95
C GLY A 58 -26.98 0.34 -36.64
N ASP A 59 -27.90 0.18 -37.60
CA ASP A 59 -29.10 -0.68 -37.48
C ASP A 59 -28.94 -1.95 -38.33
N PHE A 60 -28.12 -2.88 -37.83
CA PHE A 60 -27.93 -4.20 -38.44
C PHE A 60 -27.54 -5.22 -37.37
N VAL A 61 -27.83 -6.50 -37.61
CA VAL A 61 -27.66 -7.58 -36.60
C VAL A 61 -26.24 -7.65 -36.00
N ALA A 62 -25.20 -7.37 -36.79
CA ALA A 62 -23.83 -7.35 -36.28
C ALA A 62 -23.51 -6.11 -35.42
N ALA A 63 -24.27 -5.02 -35.55
CA ALA A 63 -24.17 -3.85 -34.67
C ALA A 63 -24.70 -4.17 -33.28
N ASP A 64 -25.80 -4.92 -33.17
CA ASP A 64 -26.36 -5.34 -31.88
C ASP A 64 -25.40 -6.24 -31.10
N SER A 65 -24.83 -7.25 -31.77
CA SER A 65 -23.88 -8.16 -31.13
C SER A 65 -22.60 -7.43 -30.69
N PHE A 66 -22.13 -6.46 -31.48
CA PHE A 66 -21.02 -5.61 -31.11
C PHE A 66 -21.37 -4.69 -29.92
N HIS A 67 -22.54 -4.06 -29.94
CA HIS A 67 -23.02 -3.22 -28.84
C HIS A 67 -23.05 -3.97 -27.51
N GLU A 68 -23.58 -5.20 -27.50
CA GLU A 68 -23.60 -6.06 -26.31
C GLU A 68 -22.18 -6.39 -25.82
N ALA A 69 -21.28 -6.77 -26.72
CA ALA A 69 -19.90 -7.09 -26.39
C ALA A 69 -19.16 -5.89 -25.77
N VAL A 70 -19.30 -4.69 -26.35
CA VAL A 70 -18.65 -3.48 -25.83
C VAL A 70 -19.30 -3.03 -24.52
N THR A 71 -20.62 -3.13 -24.38
CA THR A 71 -21.32 -2.84 -23.11
C THR A 71 -20.86 -3.77 -22.00
N ALA A 72 -20.68 -5.06 -22.31
CA ALA A 72 -20.15 -6.02 -21.35
C ALA A 72 -18.69 -5.74 -20.96
N ALA A 73 -17.84 -5.40 -21.94
CA ALA A 73 -16.46 -5.01 -21.69
C ALA A 73 -16.38 -3.72 -20.85
N HIS A 74 -17.21 -2.72 -21.16
CA HIS A 74 -17.30 -1.46 -20.42
C HIS A 74 -17.62 -1.69 -18.95
N ARG A 75 -18.70 -2.42 -18.65
CA ARG A 75 -19.09 -2.75 -17.29
C ARG A 75 -17.98 -3.51 -16.56
N ARG A 76 -17.35 -4.48 -17.23
CA ARG A 76 -16.23 -5.24 -16.67
C ARG A 76 -15.04 -4.34 -16.32
N HIS A 77 -14.70 -3.38 -17.18
CA HIS A 77 -13.62 -2.43 -16.90
C HIS A 77 -13.94 -1.50 -15.74
N VAL A 78 -15.18 -1.01 -15.64
CA VAL A 78 -15.64 -0.21 -14.50
C VAL A 78 -15.49 -0.98 -13.19
N GLU A 79 -15.98 -2.23 -13.14
CA GLU A 79 -15.85 -3.11 -11.97
C GLU A 79 -14.38 -3.35 -11.58
N ASN A 80 -13.53 -3.66 -12.55
CA ASN A 80 -12.11 -3.90 -12.31
C ASN A 80 -11.41 -2.64 -11.75
N LEU A 81 -11.68 -1.46 -12.31
CA LEU A 81 -11.10 -0.20 -11.85
C LEU A 81 -11.55 0.15 -10.44
N GLN A 82 -12.82 -0.08 -10.09
CA GLN A 82 -13.31 0.06 -8.71
C GLN A 82 -12.57 -0.89 -7.75
N GLY A 83 -12.36 -2.14 -8.16
CA GLY A 83 -11.57 -3.12 -7.39
C GLY A 83 -10.11 -2.69 -7.20
N HIS A 84 -9.48 -2.15 -8.25
CA HIS A 84 -8.12 -1.61 -8.17
C HIS A 84 -8.04 -0.40 -7.25
N LYS A 85 -8.98 0.55 -7.37
CA LYS A 85 -9.07 1.70 -6.46
C LYS A 85 -9.12 1.26 -5.00
N GLN A 86 -9.96 0.28 -4.67
CA GLN A 86 -10.06 -0.21 -3.30
C GLN A 86 -8.76 -0.88 -2.85
N THR A 87 -8.23 -1.80 -3.65
CA THR A 87 -7.02 -2.55 -3.32
C THR A 87 -5.81 -1.64 -3.11
N LEU A 88 -5.61 -0.68 -4.01
CA LEU A 88 -4.47 0.24 -3.96
C LEU A 88 -4.57 1.23 -2.81
N THR A 89 -5.78 1.70 -2.49
CA THR A 89 -6.05 2.52 -1.29
C THR A 89 -5.74 1.74 -0.01
N ASP A 90 -6.13 0.46 0.04
CA ASP A 90 -5.89 -0.40 1.21
C ASP A 90 -4.41 -0.74 1.38
N VAL A 91 -3.71 -1.03 0.28
CA VAL A 91 -2.25 -1.22 0.28
C VAL A 91 -1.55 0.04 0.76
N GLY A 92 -1.95 1.22 0.24
CA GLY A 92 -1.40 2.51 0.66
C GLY A 92 -1.57 2.75 2.16
N SER A 93 -2.78 2.53 2.67
CA SER A 93 -3.11 2.65 4.09
C SER A 93 -2.30 1.70 4.98
N LYS A 94 -2.12 0.43 4.53
CA LYS A 94 -1.31 -0.57 5.24
C LYS A 94 0.18 -0.20 5.24
N ALA A 95 0.69 0.34 4.14
CA ALA A 95 2.08 0.79 4.07
C ALA A 95 2.36 1.96 5.02
N HIS A 96 1.47 2.96 5.08
CA HIS A 96 1.56 4.05 6.07
C HIS A 96 1.43 3.53 7.52
N TYR A 97 0.54 2.57 7.77
CA TYR A 97 0.42 1.94 9.08
C TYR A 97 1.73 1.22 9.48
N ALA A 98 2.30 0.44 8.57
CA ALA A 98 3.55 -0.27 8.80
C ALA A 98 4.72 0.70 9.02
N ALA A 99 4.85 1.75 8.20
CA ALA A 99 5.90 2.77 8.36
C ALA A 99 5.85 3.38 9.77
N ARG A 100 4.67 3.83 10.24
CA ARG A 100 4.51 4.37 11.60
C ARG A 100 4.85 3.35 12.68
N GLY A 101 4.42 2.10 12.51
CA GLY A 101 4.71 1.01 13.44
C GLY A 101 6.22 0.78 13.59
N PHE A 102 6.93 0.63 12.48
CA PHE A 102 8.37 0.41 12.48
C PHE A 102 9.15 1.63 12.99
N THR A 103 8.77 2.86 12.62
CA THR A 103 9.39 4.08 13.18
C THR A 103 9.24 4.14 14.70
N SER A 104 8.05 3.83 15.22
CA SER A 104 7.82 3.81 16.68
C SER A 104 8.63 2.73 17.38
N MET A 105 8.75 1.54 16.77
CA MET A 105 9.56 0.45 17.31
C MET A 105 11.04 0.82 17.34
N ASP A 106 11.57 1.40 16.26
CA ASP A 106 12.97 1.80 16.18
C ASP A 106 13.32 2.88 17.22
N GLN A 107 12.46 3.89 17.37
CA GLN A 107 12.62 4.94 18.38
C GLN A 107 12.58 4.39 19.81
N HIS A 108 11.65 3.48 20.10
CA HIS A 108 11.55 2.84 21.42
C HIS A 108 12.80 2.00 21.72
N ASN A 109 13.22 1.15 20.79
CA ASN A 109 14.41 0.32 20.94
C ASN A 109 15.68 1.17 21.12
N ALA A 110 15.81 2.27 20.37
CA ALA A 110 16.92 3.19 20.51
C ALA A 110 16.95 3.88 21.89
N ALA A 111 15.79 4.17 22.48
CA ALA A 111 15.69 4.72 23.83
C ALA A 111 16.12 3.70 24.89
N GLU A 112 15.63 2.45 24.80
CA GLU A 112 16.02 1.35 25.69
C GLU A 112 17.54 1.08 25.64
N LEU A 113 18.12 1.04 24.43
CA LEU A 113 19.56 0.86 24.26
C LEU A 113 20.40 2.00 24.84
N ARG A 114 19.90 3.24 24.79
CA ARG A 114 20.56 4.38 25.44
C ARG A 114 20.49 4.31 26.96
N ALA A 115 19.38 3.82 27.51
CA ALA A 115 19.18 3.70 28.95
C ALA A 115 20.13 2.69 29.61
N VAL A 116 20.53 1.63 28.89
CA VAL A 116 21.47 0.61 29.39
C VAL A 116 22.94 0.91 29.05
N ARG A 117 23.22 2.02 28.36
CA ARG A 117 24.60 2.37 27.99
C ARG A 117 25.41 2.68 29.25
N PRO A 118 26.51 1.95 29.53
CA PRO A 118 27.36 2.27 30.66
C PRO A 118 27.89 3.70 30.53
N GLU A 119 27.83 4.46 31.62
CA GLU A 119 28.51 5.75 31.67
C GLU A 119 30.02 5.48 31.66
N THR A 120 30.70 5.81 30.57
CA THR A 120 32.15 6.01 30.59
C THR A 120 32.43 7.28 31.40
N GLY A 121 32.33 7.16 32.73
CA GLY A 121 32.86 8.15 33.65
C GLY A 121 34.38 8.27 33.45
N PRO A 122 34.98 9.45 33.64
CA PRO A 122 36.40 9.63 33.43
C PRO A 122 37.17 8.67 34.34
N SER A 123 37.94 7.77 33.73
CA SER A 123 38.94 6.98 34.43
C SER A 123 39.92 7.96 35.06
N THR A 124 39.73 8.28 36.34
CA THR A 124 40.72 8.97 37.14
C THR A 124 41.95 8.07 37.22
N SER A 125 42.92 8.36 36.35
CA SER A 125 44.27 7.84 36.43
C SER A 125 44.83 8.21 37.80
N ARG A 126 45.05 7.20 38.65
CA ARG A 126 45.74 7.37 39.93
C ARG A 126 47.22 7.06 39.68
N VAL A 127 48.03 8.10 39.82
CA VAL A 127 49.50 8.07 39.90
C VAL A 127 49.94 7.28 41.13
#